data_AF-A0AAN7HFL7-F1
#
_entry.id   AF-A0AAN7HFL7-F1
#
_cell.length_a   1.000
_cell.length_b   1.000
_cell.length_c   1.000
_cell.angle_alpha   90.00
_cell.angle_beta   90.00
_cell.angle_gamma   90.00
#
_symmetry.space_group_name_H-M   'P 1'
#
loop_
_entity.id
_entity.type
_entity.pdbx_description
1 polymer ?
#
loop_
_entity_poly.entity_id
_entity_poly.type
_entity_poly.pdbx_seq_one_letter_code
_entity_poly.pdbx_strand_id
1 'polypeptide(L)'
;MATNLVRRNTKILVINPNSSKRMTHGLEHGLRCMELSQSTEIHTFTAPGDSPESINDGEDARTSTQVVIRELKATNLLSQYDAVLVACFSVHPLVGMLAEEDGEFGKLAVAGIFEASILTSLSLLRPNKKWGIVTTGKFWEEHLTEGVSRFLGTQAGERGSKFAGVETTGLNAGDFHGGLDPEVVRKKLEEATARLLDKGGVECVVMGCAGMAGLEEIIRSVAGQKYGPEDAKKVLVIDGVRAGVGLLEQMVRNKRAFQQTL
;
A
#
# COMPACT_ATOMS: atom_id res chain seq x y z
N MET A 1 33.76 15.49 30.11
CA MET A 1 33.15 15.65 28.77
C MET A 1 31.81 14.93 28.80
N ALA A 2 30.72 15.56 28.37
CA ALA A 2 29.40 14.93 28.30
C ALA A 2 29.02 14.68 26.84
N THR A 3 28.54 13.46 26.55
CA THR A 3 27.96 13.11 25.24
C THR A 3 26.45 13.24 25.35
N ASN A 4 25.80 13.73 24.28
CA ASN A 4 24.35 13.85 24.18
C ASN A 4 23.85 12.99 23.02
N LEU A 5 22.78 12.22 23.24
CA LEU A 5 22.10 11.49 22.18
C LEU A 5 21.26 12.47 21.35
N VAL A 6 21.58 12.63 20.07
CA VAL A 6 20.85 13.50 19.13
C VAL A 6 19.80 12.75 18.29
N ARG A 7 19.65 11.43 18.51
CA ARG A 7 18.71 10.58 17.78
C ARG A 7 17.27 10.82 18.27
N ARG A 8 16.34 11.00 17.33
CA ARG A 8 14.89 11.06 17.59
C ARG A 8 14.21 9.85 16.94
N ASN A 9 13.28 9.22 17.67
CA ASN A 9 12.48 8.13 17.12
C ASN A 9 11.41 8.66 16.14
N THR A 10 10.96 7.80 15.24
CA THR A 10 9.87 8.03 14.31
C THR A 10 8.72 7.10 14.67
N LYS A 11 7.56 7.65 14.99
CA LYS A 11 6.34 6.87 15.30
C LYS A 11 5.38 6.87 14.12
N ILE A 12 5.09 5.69 13.59
CA ILE A 12 4.21 5.47 12.44
C ILE A 12 2.95 4.75 12.92
N LEU A 13 1.78 5.32 12.64
CA LEU A 13 0.49 4.66 12.81
C LEU A 13 0.05 4.03 11.49
N VAL A 14 -0.08 2.71 11.45
CA VAL A 14 -0.63 1.96 10.32
C VAL A 14 -2.10 1.70 10.58
N ILE A 15 -2.94 2.39 9.81
CA ILE A 15 -4.40 2.33 9.91
C ILE A 15 -4.91 1.27 8.95
N ASN A 16 -5.50 0.21 9.47
CA ASN A 16 -6.47 -0.59 8.74
C ASN A 16 -7.83 0.14 8.79
N PRO A 17 -8.33 0.70 7.67
CA PRO A 17 -9.57 1.46 7.68
C PRO A 17 -10.82 0.57 7.77
N ASN A 18 -10.72 -0.75 7.61
CA ASN A 18 -11.85 -1.68 7.85
C ASN A 18 -11.87 -2.20 9.30
N SER A 19 -13.01 -2.77 9.70
CA SER A 19 -13.22 -3.30 11.05
C SER A 19 -12.65 -4.70 11.28
N SER A 20 -12.07 -5.34 10.25
CA SER A 20 -11.55 -6.69 10.36
C SER A 20 -10.22 -6.73 11.12
N LYS A 21 -10.28 -7.17 12.37
CA LYS A 21 -9.07 -7.46 13.17
C LYS A 21 -8.15 -8.46 12.47
N ARG A 22 -8.71 -9.41 11.71
CA ARG A 22 -7.91 -10.41 11.02
C ARG A 22 -7.06 -9.80 9.91
N MET A 23 -7.58 -8.81 9.17
CA MET A 23 -6.78 -8.05 8.21
C MET A 23 -5.65 -7.29 8.93
N THR A 24 -5.93 -6.70 10.10
CA THR A 24 -4.89 -6.06 10.92
C THR A 24 -3.80 -7.04 11.35
N HIS A 25 -4.14 -8.26 11.80
CA HIS A 25 -3.14 -9.27 12.13
C HIS A 25 -2.28 -9.67 10.92
N GLY A 26 -2.88 -9.72 9.71
CA GLY A 26 -2.16 -9.93 8.47
C GLY A 26 -1.14 -8.83 8.18
N LEU A 27 -1.54 -7.56 8.33
CA LEU A 27 -0.64 -6.41 8.23
C LEU A 27 0.52 -6.52 9.23
N GLU A 28 0.24 -6.84 10.48
CA GLU A 28 1.25 -6.99 11.52
C GLU A 28 2.25 -8.11 11.22
N HIS A 29 1.80 -9.21 10.60
CA HIS A 29 2.70 -10.27 10.17
C HIS A 29 3.69 -9.76 9.10
N GLY A 30 3.20 -9.07 8.08
CA GLY A 30 4.04 -8.46 7.05
C GLY A 30 5.05 -7.45 7.63
N LEU A 31 4.59 -6.61 8.57
CA LEU A 31 5.42 -5.63 9.27
C LEU A 31 6.53 -6.28 10.11
N ARG A 32 6.24 -7.39 10.80
CA ARG A 32 7.23 -8.12 11.61
C ARG A 32 8.34 -8.76 10.78
N CYS A 33 8.08 -9.02 9.50
CA CYS A 33 9.08 -9.55 8.56
C CYS A 33 9.95 -8.46 7.91
N MET A 34 9.72 -7.18 8.24
CA MET A 34 10.53 -6.08 7.74
C MET A 34 11.78 -5.84 8.58
N GLU A 35 12.88 -5.52 7.92
CA GLU A 35 14.05 -4.92 8.58
C GLU A 35 13.76 -3.44 8.86
N LEU A 36 13.38 -3.13 10.09
CA LEU A 36 13.11 -1.77 10.54
C LEU A 36 14.34 -1.14 11.18
N SER A 37 14.50 0.17 11.00
CA SER A 37 15.46 0.93 11.80
C SER A 37 15.12 0.82 13.28
N GLN A 38 16.13 0.73 14.15
CA GLN A 38 15.94 0.73 15.62
C GLN A 38 15.27 2.02 16.15
N SER A 39 15.20 3.08 15.35
CA SER A 39 14.53 4.33 15.69
C SER A 39 13.08 4.39 15.19
N THR A 40 12.54 3.34 14.57
CA THR A 40 11.20 3.34 13.99
C THR A 40 10.26 2.49 14.83
N GLU A 41 9.20 3.12 15.31
CA GLU A 41 8.12 2.49 16.07
C GLU A 41 6.87 2.42 15.19
N ILE A 42 6.31 1.22 15.04
CA ILE A 42 5.10 1.00 14.24
C ILE A 42 3.97 0.55 15.17
N HIS A 43 2.83 1.24 15.06
CA HIS A 43 1.61 0.92 15.80
C HIS A 43 0.49 0.65 14.81
N THR A 44 -0.33 -0.37 15.06
CA THR A 44 -1.47 -0.70 14.22
C THR A 44 -2.77 -0.18 14.84
N PHE A 45 -3.69 0.25 13.98
CA PHE A 45 -5.04 0.65 14.35
C PHE A 45 -6.03 -0.10 13.46
N THR A 46 -7.07 -0.65 14.08
CA THR A 46 -8.22 -1.27 13.37
C THR A 46 -9.41 -0.35 13.53
N ALA A 47 -10.14 -0.08 12.45
CA ALA A 47 -11.31 0.76 12.53
C ALA A 47 -12.39 0.15 13.45
N PRO A 48 -13.24 0.98 14.09
CA PRO A 48 -14.39 0.52 14.87
C PRO A 48 -15.36 -0.35 14.07
N GLY A 49 -16.21 -1.09 14.76
CA GLY A 49 -17.20 -2.00 14.16
C GLY A 49 -18.21 -1.33 13.22
N ASP A 50 -18.40 -0.01 13.32
CA ASP A 50 -19.22 0.79 12.39
C ASP A 50 -18.60 0.90 10.99
N SER A 51 -17.30 0.63 10.86
CA SER A 51 -16.60 0.59 9.57
C SER A 51 -16.90 -0.74 8.86
N PRO A 52 -17.00 -0.77 7.51
CA PRO A 52 -17.18 -2.03 6.78
C PRO A 52 -16.10 -3.06 7.16
N GLU A 53 -16.46 -4.34 7.17
CA GLU A 53 -15.53 -5.44 7.47
C GLU A 53 -14.49 -5.63 6.35
N SER A 54 -14.88 -5.33 5.10
CA SER A 54 -14.04 -5.35 3.91
C SER A 54 -14.39 -4.18 3.02
N ILE A 55 -13.39 -3.50 2.45
CA ILE A 55 -13.60 -2.38 1.52
C ILE A 55 -13.44 -2.90 0.11
N ASN A 56 -14.54 -2.92 -0.65
CA ASN A 56 -14.58 -3.51 -1.99
C ASN A 56 -14.96 -2.51 -3.09
N ASP A 57 -15.44 -1.32 -2.72
CA ASP A 57 -15.76 -0.24 -3.63
C ASP A 57 -15.55 1.16 -3.03
N GLY A 58 -15.94 2.18 -3.78
CA GLY A 58 -15.82 3.58 -3.37
C GLY A 58 -16.79 4.02 -2.26
N GLU A 59 -17.93 3.34 -2.07
CA GLU A 59 -18.87 3.66 -0.98
C GLU A 59 -18.36 3.10 0.34
N ASP A 60 -17.82 1.87 0.32
CA ASP A 60 -17.13 1.30 1.47
C ASP A 60 -15.97 2.21 1.92
N ALA A 61 -15.18 2.73 0.96
CA ALA A 61 -14.06 3.62 1.25
C ALA A 61 -14.49 4.98 1.81
N ARG A 62 -15.66 5.51 1.40
CA ARG A 62 -16.23 6.73 1.98
C ARG A 62 -16.73 6.49 3.41
N THR A 63 -17.45 5.39 3.61
CA THR A 63 -17.98 5.00 4.92
C THR A 63 -16.84 4.78 5.92
N SER A 64 -15.83 4.01 5.54
CA SER A 64 -14.65 3.77 6.39
C SER A 64 -13.92 5.07 6.72
N THR A 65 -13.77 5.99 5.76
CA THR A 65 -13.15 7.30 5.98
C THR A 65 -13.89 8.09 7.06
N GLN A 66 -15.22 8.17 6.99
CA GLN A 66 -16.03 8.91 7.98
C GLN A 66 -15.90 8.32 9.38
N VAL A 67 -15.98 7.00 9.50
CA VAL A 67 -15.85 6.31 10.79
C VAL A 67 -14.47 6.52 11.40
N VAL A 68 -13.41 6.36 10.60
CA VAL A 68 -12.02 6.50 11.08
C VAL A 68 -11.73 7.95 11.48
N ILE A 69 -12.11 8.95 10.67
CA ILE A 69 -11.88 10.37 11.01
C ILE A 69 -12.59 10.74 12.32
N ARG A 70 -13.84 10.31 12.50
CA ARG A 70 -14.60 10.56 13.74
C ARG A 70 -13.85 10.02 14.96
N GLU A 71 -13.35 8.79 14.88
CA GLU A 71 -12.61 8.14 15.97
C GLU A 71 -11.27 8.83 16.26
N LEU A 72 -10.50 9.15 15.22
CA LEU A 72 -9.21 9.82 15.37
C LEU A 72 -9.34 11.21 15.99
N LYS A 73 -10.39 11.96 15.63
CA LYS A 73 -10.71 13.26 16.23
C LYS A 73 -11.13 13.13 17.68
N ALA A 74 -12.02 12.19 18.00
CA ALA A 74 -12.51 11.97 19.36
C ALA A 74 -11.38 11.58 20.33
N THR A 75 -10.39 10.83 19.85
CA THR A 75 -9.27 10.32 20.66
C THR A 75 -8.02 11.20 20.63
N ASN A 76 -7.95 12.18 19.72
CA ASN A 76 -6.74 12.96 19.42
C ASN A 76 -5.50 12.07 19.19
N LEU A 77 -5.71 10.88 18.63
CA LEU A 77 -4.67 9.84 18.52
C LEU A 77 -3.49 10.30 17.65
N LEU A 78 -3.76 11.07 16.59
CA LEU A 78 -2.77 11.51 15.62
C LEU A 78 -1.65 12.38 16.21
N SER A 79 -1.93 13.11 17.29
CA SER A 79 -0.95 13.98 17.96
C SER A 79 0.31 13.24 18.47
N GLN A 80 0.18 11.92 18.68
CA GLN A 80 1.21 11.03 19.22
C GLN A 80 2.16 10.47 18.16
N TYR A 81 1.86 10.65 16.87
CA TYR A 81 2.58 10.06 15.76
C TYR A 81 3.29 11.12 14.91
N ASP A 82 4.36 10.70 14.23
CA ASP A 82 5.04 11.50 13.21
C ASP A 82 4.51 11.18 11.81
N ALA A 83 3.90 10.00 11.63
CA ALA A 83 3.39 9.56 10.35
C ALA A 83 2.15 8.65 10.46
N VAL A 84 1.35 8.63 9.39
CA VAL A 84 0.23 7.72 9.21
C VAL A 84 0.31 7.02 7.86
N LEU A 85 0.13 5.70 7.87
CA LEU A 85 -0.05 4.88 6.70
C LEU A 85 -1.49 4.37 6.63
N VAL A 86 -2.22 4.66 5.55
CA VAL A 86 -3.53 4.05 5.30
C VAL A 86 -3.34 2.73 4.55
N ALA A 87 -3.62 1.62 5.22
CA ALA A 87 -3.41 0.26 4.75
C ALA A 87 -4.62 -0.31 3.98
N CYS A 88 -5.12 0.45 3.00
CA CYS A 88 -6.09 -0.02 2.03
C CYS A 88 -5.60 0.34 0.62
N PHE A 89 -5.55 -0.65 -0.28
CA PHE A 89 -5.02 -0.45 -1.61
C PHE A 89 -6.10 0.13 -2.53
N SER A 90 -6.30 1.43 -2.43
CA SER A 90 -7.26 2.21 -3.21
C SER A 90 -6.83 3.68 -3.25
N VAL A 91 -7.50 4.49 -4.08
CA VAL A 91 -7.40 5.96 -3.98
C VAL A 91 -8.24 6.40 -2.77
N HIS A 92 -7.80 6.02 -1.57
CA HIS A 92 -8.63 6.07 -0.37
C HIS A 92 -8.82 7.52 0.11
N PRO A 93 -10.07 8.03 0.24
CA PRO A 93 -10.31 9.43 0.62
C PRO A 93 -9.65 9.85 1.94
N LEU A 94 -9.59 8.92 2.90
CA LEU A 94 -8.88 9.08 4.18
C LEU A 94 -7.45 9.63 4.03
N VAL A 95 -6.69 9.26 2.99
CA VAL A 95 -5.31 9.74 2.80
C VAL A 95 -5.31 11.25 2.58
N GLY A 96 -6.16 11.75 1.67
CA GLY A 96 -6.29 13.17 1.39
C GLY A 96 -6.80 13.95 2.59
N MET A 97 -7.84 13.44 3.26
CA MET A 97 -8.40 14.10 4.45
C MET A 97 -7.38 14.22 5.59
N LEU A 98 -6.62 13.16 5.87
CA LEU A 98 -5.58 13.20 6.90
C LEU A 98 -4.42 14.14 6.52
N ALA A 99 -4.09 14.24 5.23
CA ALA A 99 -3.06 15.15 4.74
C ALA A 99 -3.51 16.61 4.80
N GLU A 100 -4.78 16.92 4.55
CA GLU A 100 -5.34 18.27 4.68
C GLU A 100 -5.42 18.71 6.15
N GLU A 101 -5.77 17.80 7.05
CA GLU A 101 -5.80 18.04 8.51
C GLU A 101 -4.38 18.24 9.08
N ASP A 102 -3.30 17.89 8.35
CA ASP A 102 -1.92 18.24 8.73
C ASP A 102 -1.69 19.77 8.79
N GLY A 103 -2.61 20.60 8.29
CA GLY A 103 -2.60 22.04 8.58
C GLY A 103 -2.78 22.38 10.08
N GLU A 104 -3.45 21.51 10.84
CA GLU A 104 -3.61 21.60 12.30
C GLU A 104 -2.51 20.82 13.05
N PHE A 105 -1.95 19.76 12.44
CA PHE A 105 -0.95 18.88 13.06
C PHE A 105 0.51 19.16 12.64
N GLY A 106 0.75 19.98 11.61
CA GLY A 106 2.01 20.55 11.05
C GLY A 106 3.13 19.59 10.63
N LYS A 107 3.25 18.46 11.32
CA LYS A 107 4.40 17.54 11.36
C LYS A 107 4.07 16.15 10.82
N LEU A 108 2.81 15.85 10.52
CA LEU A 108 2.34 14.52 10.20
C LEU A 108 2.66 14.18 8.73
N ALA A 109 3.42 13.12 8.51
CA ALA A 109 3.57 12.55 7.18
C ALA A 109 2.42 11.57 6.90
N VAL A 110 1.69 11.74 5.81
CA VAL A 110 0.53 10.88 5.47
C VAL A 110 0.73 10.25 4.10
N ALA A 111 0.50 8.94 4.00
CA ALA A 111 0.49 8.23 2.72
C ALA A 111 -0.50 7.05 2.77
N GLY A 112 -1.02 6.65 1.62
CA GLY A 112 -1.67 5.35 1.44
C GLY A 112 -0.69 4.33 0.87
N ILE A 113 -0.99 3.04 1.05
CA ILE A 113 -0.20 1.97 0.43
C ILE A 113 -0.28 2.01 -1.10
N PHE A 114 -1.33 2.61 -1.67
CA PHE A 114 -1.46 2.82 -3.11
C PHE A 114 -0.37 3.75 -3.64
N GLU A 115 -0.29 4.99 -3.14
CA GLU A 115 0.69 5.98 -3.58
C GLU A 115 2.11 5.50 -3.29
N ALA A 116 2.31 4.88 -2.12
CA ALA A 116 3.61 4.35 -1.74
C ALA A 116 4.12 3.26 -2.68
N SER A 117 3.24 2.34 -3.12
CA SER A 117 3.59 1.32 -4.09
C SER A 117 3.97 1.90 -5.45
N ILE A 118 3.28 2.95 -5.90
CA ILE A 118 3.61 3.63 -7.16
C ILE A 118 5.01 4.22 -7.09
N LEU A 119 5.28 5.02 -6.06
CA LEU A 119 6.58 5.69 -5.89
C LEU A 119 7.72 4.69 -5.72
N THR A 120 7.50 3.63 -4.94
CA THR A 120 8.48 2.55 -4.77
C THR A 120 8.75 1.85 -6.08
N SER A 121 7.71 1.52 -6.85
CA SER A 121 7.85 0.90 -8.16
C SER A 121 8.69 1.76 -9.10
N LEU A 122 8.39 3.07 -9.18
CA LEU A 122 9.14 4.00 -10.03
C LEU A 122 10.60 4.16 -9.59
N SER A 123 10.89 4.09 -8.29
CA SER A 123 12.25 4.20 -7.77
C SER A 123 13.13 2.99 -8.07
N LEU A 124 12.53 1.81 -8.22
CA LEU A 124 13.23 0.54 -8.47
C LEU A 124 13.27 0.17 -9.96
N LEU A 125 12.40 0.77 -10.77
CA LEU A 125 12.20 0.37 -12.15
C LEU A 125 13.39 0.73 -13.04
N ARG A 126 13.90 -0.26 -13.77
CA ARG A 126 14.99 -0.08 -14.73
C ARG A 126 14.52 0.62 -16.01
N PRO A 127 15.45 1.20 -16.79
CA PRO A 127 15.12 1.83 -18.07
C PRO A 127 14.36 0.88 -19.01
N ASN A 128 13.34 1.40 -19.70
CA ASN A 128 12.50 0.66 -20.66
C ASN A 128 11.73 -0.53 -20.07
N LYS A 129 11.57 -0.58 -18.74
CA LYS A 129 10.77 -1.60 -18.05
C LYS A 129 9.47 -1.01 -17.54
N LYS A 130 8.55 -1.90 -17.19
CA LYS A 130 7.21 -1.56 -16.73
C LYS A 130 6.93 -2.13 -15.34
N TRP A 131 5.98 -1.52 -14.67
CA TRP A 131 5.39 -1.99 -13.44
C TRP A 131 3.88 -2.14 -13.62
N GLY A 132 3.23 -2.95 -12.79
CA GLY A 132 1.78 -3.10 -12.84
C GLY A 132 1.20 -3.62 -11.54
N ILE A 133 -0.12 -3.67 -11.46
CA ILE A 133 -0.85 -4.02 -10.23
C ILE A 133 -1.63 -5.31 -10.47
N VAL A 134 -1.57 -6.24 -9.52
CA VAL A 134 -2.51 -7.36 -9.42
C VAL A 134 -3.39 -7.15 -8.19
N THR A 135 -4.71 -7.04 -8.37
CA THR A 135 -5.66 -6.68 -7.30
C THR A 135 -6.86 -7.64 -7.25
N THR A 136 -7.84 -7.34 -6.40
CA THR A 136 -8.97 -8.21 -6.05
C THR A 136 -10.10 -8.12 -7.09
N GLY A 137 -11.16 -7.37 -6.79
CA GLY A 137 -12.40 -7.32 -7.56
C GLY A 137 -12.31 -6.44 -8.80
N LYS A 138 -13.28 -6.61 -9.72
CA LYS A 138 -13.33 -5.89 -11.01
C LYS A 138 -13.41 -4.37 -10.87
N PHE A 139 -14.09 -3.87 -9.84
CA PHE A 139 -14.21 -2.43 -9.56
C PHE A 139 -12.84 -1.72 -9.56
N TRP A 140 -11.82 -2.39 -9.02
CA TRP A 140 -10.49 -1.81 -8.85
C TRP A 140 -9.72 -1.63 -10.15
N GLU A 141 -10.07 -2.32 -11.23
CA GLU A 141 -9.32 -2.25 -12.49
C GLU A 141 -9.32 -0.83 -13.08
N GLU A 142 -10.52 -0.28 -13.30
CA GLU A 142 -10.71 1.08 -13.81
C GLU A 142 -10.30 2.11 -12.75
N HIS A 143 -10.77 1.93 -11.51
CA HIS A 143 -10.53 2.87 -10.42
C HIS A 143 -9.03 3.09 -10.14
N LEU A 144 -8.24 2.02 -10.08
CA LEU A 144 -6.79 2.12 -9.85
C LEU A 144 -6.06 2.61 -11.11
N THR A 145 -6.51 2.24 -12.32
CA THR A 145 -5.89 2.74 -13.57
C THR A 145 -6.01 4.25 -13.69
N GLU A 146 -7.20 4.80 -13.43
CA GLU A 146 -7.42 6.24 -13.36
C GLU A 146 -6.65 6.88 -12.20
N GLY A 147 -6.66 6.23 -11.03
CA GLY A 147 -5.92 6.67 -9.86
C GLY A 147 -4.43 6.86 -10.12
N VAL A 148 -3.79 5.90 -10.81
CA VAL A 148 -2.37 5.98 -11.18
C VAL A 148 -2.14 7.15 -12.13
N SER A 149 -3.01 7.30 -13.14
CA SER A 149 -2.90 8.38 -14.13
C SER A 149 -3.01 9.75 -13.46
N ARG A 150 -3.99 9.93 -12.56
CA ARG A 150 -4.16 11.15 -11.77
C ARG A 150 -2.97 11.43 -10.87
N PHE A 151 -2.49 10.42 -10.15
CA PHE A 151 -1.37 10.55 -9.22
C PHE A 151 -0.06 10.95 -9.95
N LEU A 152 0.17 10.40 -11.14
CA LEU A 152 1.35 10.70 -11.95
C LEU A 152 1.20 11.94 -12.83
N GLY A 153 0.00 12.52 -12.92
CA GLY A 153 -0.28 13.65 -13.82
C GLY A 153 -0.21 13.26 -15.31
N THR A 154 -0.50 12.01 -15.65
CA THR A 154 -0.48 11.46 -17.02
C THR A 154 -1.88 11.14 -17.51
N GLN A 155 -2.03 10.86 -18.82
CA GLN A 155 -3.27 10.31 -19.36
C GLN A 155 -3.24 8.77 -19.34
N ALA A 156 -4.39 8.16 -19.08
CA ALA A 156 -4.52 6.70 -19.13
C ALA A 156 -4.23 6.20 -20.56
N GLY A 157 -3.38 5.18 -20.68
CA GLY A 157 -3.02 4.58 -21.98
C GLY A 157 -2.00 5.38 -22.81
N GLU A 158 -1.31 6.35 -22.21
CA GLU A 158 -0.26 7.10 -22.90
C GLU A 158 0.86 6.19 -23.42
N ARG A 159 1.28 6.43 -24.69
CA ARG A 159 2.36 5.65 -25.33
C ARG A 159 3.67 5.84 -24.57
N GLY A 160 4.34 4.73 -24.28
CA GLY A 160 5.60 4.75 -23.52
C GLY A 160 5.42 4.79 -22.01
N SER A 161 4.19 4.64 -21.50
CA SER A 161 3.93 4.53 -20.07
C SER A 161 4.73 3.39 -19.43
N LYS A 162 5.35 3.70 -18.29
CA LYS A 162 5.98 2.71 -17.39
C LYS A 162 4.93 1.84 -16.70
N PHE A 163 3.67 2.23 -16.71
CA PHE A 163 2.59 1.46 -16.10
C PHE A 163 1.96 0.50 -17.12
N ALA A 164 2.07 -0.81 -16.87
CA ALA A 164 1.48 -1.86 -17.68
C ALA A 164 -0.03 -2.03 -17.46
N GLY A 165 -0.58 -1.42 -16.40
CA GLY A 165 -2.00 -1.50 -16.05
C GLY A 165 -2.28 -2.36 -14.81
N VAL A 166 -3.56 -2.61 -14.61
CA VAL A 166 -4.11 -3.39 -13.50
C VAL A 166 -4.66 -4.71 -14.03
N GLU A 167 -4.51 -5.78 -13.27
CA GLU A 167 -5.16 -7.06 -13.51
C GLU A 167 -5.86 -7.53 -12.23
N THR A 168 -7.06 -8.10 -12.38
CA THR A 168 -7.91 -8.48 -11.24
C THR A 168 -8.00 -9.99 -11.09
N THR A 169 -8.03 -10.48 -9.85
CA THR A 169 -8.33 -11.90 -9.56
C THR A 169 -9.83 -12.20 -9.68
N GLY A 170 -10.66 -11.17 -9.59
CA GLY A 170 -12.12 -11.28 -9.55
C GLY A 170 -12.67 -11.72 -8.20
N LEU A 171 -11.83 -11.75 -7.16
CA LEU A 171 -12.20 -12.06 -5.77
C LEU A 171 -12.40 -10.78 -4.96
N ASN A 172 -13.07 -10.85 -3.82
CA ASN A 172 -13.15 -9.74 -2.86
C ASN A 172 -11.95 -9.72 -1.92
N ALA A 173 -11.72 -8.60 -1.21
CA ALA A 173 -10.58 -8.50 -0.28
C ALA A 173 -10.70 -9.46 0.91
N GLY A 174 -11.93 -9.70 1.39
CA GLY A 174 -12.19 -10.69 2.45
C GLY A 174 -11.83 -12.12 2.08
N ASP A 175 -11.89 -12.49 0.79
CA ASP A 175 -11.68 -13.86 0.32
C ASP A 175 -10.23 -14.34 0.54
N PHE A 176 -9.26 -13.42 0.45
CA PHE A 176 -7.83 -13.68 0.67
C PHE A 176 -7.50 -14.05 2.11
N HIS A 177 -8.44 -13.84 3.03
CA HIS A 177 -8.33 -14.29 4.39
C HIS A 177 -9.45 -15.32 4.61
N GLY A 178 -9.26 -16.59 4.28
CA GLY A 178 -10.18 -17.67 4.71
C GLY A 178 -11.66 -17.58 4.31
N GLY A 179 -12.03 -16.74 3.35
CA GLY A 179 -13.38 -16.76 2.74
C GLY A 179 -13.51 -17.81 1.64
N LEU A 180 -12.38 -18.22 1.05
CA LEU A 180 -12.28 -19.22 0.00
C LEU A 180 -11.17 -20.23 0.28
N ASP A 181 -11.22 -21.34 -0.44
CA ASP A 181 -10.15 -22.34 -0.50
C ASP A 181 -8.83 -21.67 -0.99
N PRO A 182 -7.71 -21.84 -0.27
CA PRO A 182 -6.40 -21.31 -0.67
C PRO A 182 -5.99 -21.66 -2.10
N GLU A 183 -6.39 -22.82 -2.63
CA GLU A 183 -6.06 -23.20 -4.02
C GLU A 183 -6.85 -22.39 -5.05
N VAL A 184 -8.07 -21.99 -4.73
CA VAL A 184 -8.86 -21.08 -5.59
C VAL A 184 -8.21 -19.70 -5.61
N VAL A 185 -7.81 -19.18 -4.45
CA VAL A 185 -7.11 -17.89 -4.33
C VAL A 185 -5.80 -17.92 -5.11
N ARG A 186 -5.00 -18.99 -4.94
CA ARG A 186 -3.76 -19.21 -5.68
C ARG A 186 -4.00 -19.17 -7.18
N LYS A 187 -4.90 -20.00 -7.70
CA LYS A 187 -5.19 -20.08 -9.13
C LYS A 187 -5.61 -18.74 -9.72
N LYS A 188 -6.48 -18.00 -9.03
CA LYS A 188 -6.94 -16.68 -9.50
C LYS A 188 -5.82 -15.64 -9.51
N LEU A 189 -4.94 -15.68 -8.51
CA LEU A 189 -3.76 -14.82 -8.47
C LEU A 189 -2.76 -15.18 -9.59
N GLU A 190 -2.57 -16.46 -9.87
CA GLU A 190 -1.73 -16.94 -10.98
C GLU A 190 -2.25 -16.44 -12.32
N GLU A 191 -3.55 -16.61 -12.58
CA GLU A 191 -4.23 -16.16 -13.80
C GLU A 191 -4.09 -14.63 -14.00
N ALA A 192 -4.31 -13.83 -12.95
CA ALA A 192 -4.19 -12.38 -13.02
C ALA A 192 -2.74 -11.94 -13.24
N THR A 193 -1.79 -12.57 -12.55
CA THR A 193 -0.36 -12.30 -12.73
C THR A 193 0.10 -12.64 -14.13
N ALA A 194 -0.33 -13.79 -14.68
CA ALA A 194 0.04 -14.21 -16.02
C ALA A 194 -0.40 -13.19 -17.07
N ARG A 195 -1.64 -12.69 -16.98
CA ARG A 195 -2.15 -11.64 -17.88
C ARG A 195 -1.36 -10.34 -17.76
N LEU A 196 -0.93 -9.97 -16.55
CA LEU A 196 -0.12 -8.77 -16.36
C LEU A 196 1.25 -8.92 -17.03
N LEU A 197 1.91 -10.06 -16.81
CA LEU A 197 3.23 -10.34 -17.37
C LEU A 197 3.21 -10.47 -18.91
N ASP A 198 2.10 -10.92 -19.48
CA ASP A 198 1.89 -11.01 -20.94
C ASP A 198 1.91 -9.64 -21.63
N LYS A 199 1.74 -8.54 -20.90
CA LYS A 199 1.89 -7.16 -21.43
C LYS A 199 3.34 -6.76 -21.73
N GLY A 200 4.30 -7.62 -21.36
CA GLY A 200 5.70 -7.54 -21.73
C GLY A 200 6.50 -6.48 -20.96
N GLY A 201 7.72 -6.86 -20.57
CA GLY A 201 8.67 -5.95 -19.91
C GLY A 201 8.29 -5.54 -18.49
N VAL A 202 7.36 -6.26 -17.85
CA VAL A 202 6.97 -6.03 -16.45
C VAL A 202 8.03 -6.60 -15.53
N GLU A 203 8.67 -5.76 -14.72
CA GLU A 203 9.68 -6.19 -13.74
C GLU A 203 9.33 -5.80 -12.32
N CYS A 204 8.19 -5.14 -12.13
CA CYS A 204 7.71 -4.75 -10.82
C CYS A 204 6.21 -5.04 -10.77
N VAL A 205 5.82 -5.97 -9.91
CA VAL A 205 4.42 -6.37 -9.70
C VAL A 205 4.00 -5.91 -8.31
N VAL A 206 3.04 -5.01 -8.26
CA VAL A 206 2.46 -4.50 -7.02
C VAL A 206 1.29 -5.39 -6.59
N MET A 207 1.31 -5.82 -5.33
CA MET A 207 0.19 -6.51 -4.71
C MET A 207 -0.87 -5.48 -4.31
N GLY A 208 -1.96 -5.46 -5.05
CA GLY A 208 -3.03 -4.47 -4.98
C GLY A 208 -4.04 -4.72 -3.86
N CYS A 209 -3.63 -5.33 -2.76
CA CYS A 209 -4.44 -5.55 -1.56
C CYS A 209 -3.53 -5.80 -0.36
N ALA A 210 -3.84 -5.18 0.78
CA ALA A 210 -3.16 -5.43 2.05
C ALA A 210 -3.19 -6.93 2.45
N GLY A 211 -4.24 -7.64 2.07
CA GLY A 211 -4.41 -9.06 2.37
C GLY A 211 -3.59 -10.03 1.53
N MET A 212 -2.83 -9.54 0.55
CA MET A 212 -1.96 -10.36 -0.30
C MET A 212 -0.56 -10.57 0.27
N ALA A 213 -0.24 -10.00 1.44
CA ALA A 213 1.04 -10.23 2.10
C ALA A 213 1.30 -11.73 2.30
N GLY A 214 2.49 -12.21 1.92
CA GLY A 214 2.85 -13.63 1.97
C GLY A 214 2.51 -14.42 0.69
N LEU A 215 1.88 -13.81 -0.32
CA LEU A 215 1.57 -14.44 -1.60
C LEU A 215 2.59 -14.13 -2.71
N GLU A 216 3.74 -13.54 -2.37
CA GLU A 216 4.76 -13.10 -3.32
C GLU A 216 5.32 -14.27 -4.14
N GLU A 217 5.46 -15.45 -3.52
CA GLU A 217 5.98 -16.65 -4.18
C GLU A 217 5.09 -17.13 -5.33
N ILE A 218 3.78 -16.86 -5.26
CA ILE A 218 2.85 -17.18 -6.36
C ILE A 218 3.21 -16.31 -7.58
N ILE A 219 3.41 -15.01 -7.37
CA ILE A 219 3.81 -14.07 -8.43
C ILE A 219 5.18 -14.46 -9.01
N ARG A 220 6.13 -14.82 -8.15
CA ARG A 220 7.48 -15.28 -8.58
C ARG A 220 7.43 -16.56 -9.38
N SER A 221 6.61 -17.53 -8.99
CA SER A 221 6.40 -18.78 -9.72
C SER A 221 5.89 -18.51 -11.14
N VAL A 222 4.87 -17.66 -11.29
CA VAL A 222 4.33 -17.28 -12.60
C VAL A 222 5.37 -16.55 -13.45
N ALA A 223 6.15 -15.66 -12.85
CA ALA A 223 7.27 -15.01 -13.55
C ALA A 223 8.30 -16.03 -14.04
N GLY A 224 8.61 -17.06 -13.23
CA GLY A 224 9.47 -18.18 -13.62
C GLY A 224 8.97 -18.92 -14.86
N GLN A 225 7.66 -19.17 -14.92
CA GLN A 225 7.02 -19.84 -16.06
C GLN A 225 6.98 -18.97 -17.31
N LYS A 226 6.73 -17.66 -17.18
CA LYS A 226 6.54 -16.73 -18.31
C LYS A 226 7.85 -16.21 -18.89
N TYR A 227 8.81 -15.85 -18.04
CA TYR A 227 10.06 -15.21 -18.44
C TYR A 227 11.28 -16.13 -18.35
N GLY A 228 11.12 -17.31 -17.73
CA GLY A 228 12.24 -18.19 -17.43
C GLY A 228 12.95 -17.82 -16.13
N PRO A 229 13.77 -18.74 -15.58
CA PRO A 229 14.29 -18.64 -14.22
C PRO A 229 15.21 -17.44 -13.97
N GLU A 230 16.01 -17.03 -14.95
CA GLU A 230 16.95 -15.92 -14.78
C GLU A 230 16.28 -14.54 -14.87
N ASP A 231 15.27 -14.39 -15.73
CA ASP A 231 14.53 -13.14 -15.84
C ASP A 231 13.48 -13.00 -14.73
N ALA A 232 12.94 -14.11 -14.22
CA ALA A 232 12.04 -14.10 -13.06
C ALA A 232 12.70 -13.55 -11.80
N LYS A 233 14.00 -13.78 -11.59
CA LYS A 233 14.77 -13.20 -10.47
C LYS A 233 14.81 -11.66 -10.51
N LYS A 234 14.60 -11.07 -11.68
CA LYS A 234 14.58 -9.62 -11.89
C LYS A 234 13.20 -9.02 -11.60
N VAL A 235 12.16 -9.84 -11.45
CA VAL A 235 10.82 -9.39 -11.08
C VAL A 235 10.77 -9.10 -9.58
N LEU A 236 10.49 -7.85 -9.27
CA LEU A 236 10.28 -7.34 -7.93
C LEU A 236 8.79 -7.44 -7.60
N VAL A 237 8.47 -8.01 -6.44
CA VAL A 237 7.10 -8.04 -5.92
C VAL A 237 7.01 -7.00 -4.82
N ILE A 238 6.14 -6.01 -4.99
CA ILE A 238 6.01 -4.87 -4.08
C ILE A 238 4.81 -5.11 -3.16
N ASP A 239 5.11 -5.21 -1.87
CA ASP A 239 4.16 -5.10 -0.78
C ASP A 239 3.93 -3.62 -0.45
N GLY A 240 2.68 -3.17 -0.55
CA GLY A 240 2.32 -1.77 -0.32
C GLY A 240 2.51 -1.30 1.13
N VAL A 241 2.38 -2.18 2.11
CA VAL A 241 2.63 -1.86 3.52
C VAL A 241 4.13 -1.59 3.73
N ARG A 242 4.98 -2.48 3.19
CA ARG A 242 6.44 -2.32 3.28
C ARG A 242 6.91 -1.07 2.55
N ALA A 243 6.38 -0.83 1.35
CA ALA A 243 6.61 0.38 0.57
C ALA A 243 6.18 1.64 1.36
N GLY A 244 5.01 1.59 1.98
CA GLY A 244 4.44 2.69 2.78
C GLY A 244 5.29 3.08 3.97
N VAL A 245 5.74 2.11 4.76
CA VAL A 245 6.60 2.36 5.91
C VAL A 245 7.91 3.02 5.48
N GLY A 246 8.60 2.47 4.48
CA GLY A 246 9.87 3.03 4.00
C GLY A 246 9.73 4.44 3.42
N LEU A 247 8.64 4.69 2.67
CA LEU A 247 8.33 6.03 2.17
C LEU A 247 8.09 7.01 3.32
N LEU A 248 7.30 6.63 4.32
CA LEU A 248 6.97 7.50 5.45
C LEU A 248 8.18 7.82 6.33
N GLU A 249 9.08 6.86 6.55
CA GLU A 249 10.36 7.14 7.22
C GLU A 249 11.14 8.26 6.50
N GLN A 250 11.18 8.20 5.16
CA GLN A 250 11.83 9.22 4.35
C GLN A 250 11.06 10.55 4.35
N MET A 251 9.72 10.51 4.31
CA MET A 251 8.89 11.72 4.39
C MET A 251 9.06 12.44 5.72
N VAL A 252 9.08 11.71 6.85
CA VAL A 252 9.35 12.28 8.19
C VAL A 252 10.74 12.88 8.24
N ARG A 253 11.75 12.19 7.69
CA ARG A 253 13.12 12.72 7.60
C ARG A 253 13.17 14.03 6.81
N ASN A 254 12.52 14.07 5.66
CA ASN A 254 12.45 15.26 4.81
C ASN A 254 11.69 16.41 5.49
N LYS A 255 10.54 16.13 6.10
CA LYS A 255 9.76 17.11 6.87
C LYS A 255 10.63 17.74 7.97
N ARG A 256 11.30 16.93 8.78
CA ARG A 256 12.22 17.41 9.85
C ARG A 256 13.42 18.20 9.31
N ALA A 257 13.90 17.88 8.11
CA ALA A 257 15.05 18.56 7.50
C ALA A 257 14.68 19.89 6.83
N PHE A 258 13.47 20.01 6.29
CA PHE A 258 13.12 21.09 5.36
C PHE A 258 11.90 21.93 5.78
N GLN A 259 11.06 21.48 6.70
CA GLN A 259 10.03 22.34 7.30
C GLN A 259 10.68 23.22 8.37
N GLN A 260 10.48 24.54 8.29
CA GLN A 260 10.92 25.46 9.35
C GLN A 260 10.15 25.13 10.63
N THR A 261 10.87 24.84 11.71
CA THR A 261 10.30 24.84 13.05
C THR A 261 9.90 26.29 13.35
N LEU A 262 8.61 26.62 13.29
CA LEU A 262 8.09 27.86 13.86
C LEU A 262 8.21 27.82 15.39
#